data_AF-A0A8T5UJ57-F1
#
_entry.id   AF-A0A8T5UJ57-F1
#
_cell.length_a   1.000
_cell.length_b   1.000
_cell.length_c   1.000
_cell.angle_alpha   90.00
_cell.angle_beta   90.00
_cell.angle_gamma   90.00
#
_symmetry.space_group_name_H-M   'P 1'
#
loop_
_entity.id
_entity.type
_entity.pdbx_description
1 polymer ?
#
loop_
_entity_poly.entity_id
_entity_poly.type
_entity_poly.pdbx_seq_one_letter_code
_entity_poly.pdbx_strand_id
1 'polypeptide(L)'
;VTSARLEPTDPIPAEESFCNECKLCQSVCALRMFGSDEPEYLTIGGHTFSCATRVNLVRCQVVCGGLTGLDKTGKWSTWSPGRYHYPENDKEAMRLLATAINSALKWPSSGDEIGLSMEVLNEEDREKLLEALGENKDKLVQIIEETKLTCGNCQLICWGDPKETAENYRILTNSGCVLQKETGEIIILPHEEAERVFNEMNPKHQRLYYKEISKKKK
;
A
#
# COMPACT_ATOMS: atom_id res chain seq x y z
N VAL A 1 5.49 -19.74 -17.42
CA VAL A 1 5.36 -20.21 -18.83
C VAL A 1 5.63 -21.70 -18.85
N THR A 2 4.77 -22.50 -19.47
CA THR A 2 4.88 -23.98 -19.52
C THR A 2 4.90 -24.46 -20.97
N SER A 3 5.49 -25.61 -21.24
CA SER A 3 5.44 -26.29 -22.54
C SER A 3 4.18 -27.15 -22.70
N ALA A 4 3.39 -27.32 -21.62
CA ALA A 4 2.09 -27.98 -21.69
C ALA A 4 1.15 -27.19 -22.61
N ARG A 5 0.48 -27.90 -23.52
CA ARG A 5 -0.56 -27.31 -24.39
C ARG A 5 -1.85 -27.21 -23.59
N LEU A 6 -2.18 -26.01 -23.14
CA LEU A 6 -3.42 -25.70 -22.43
C LEU A 6 -4.30 -24.86 -23.34
N GLU A 7 -5.59 -25.20 -23.40
CA GLU A 7 -6.58 -24.36 -24.04
C GLU A 7 -6.90 -23.17 -23.12
N PRO A 8 -6.69 -21.91 -23.56
CA PRO A 8 -7.05 -20.76 -22.75
C PRO A 8 -8.57 -20.64 -22.67
N THR A 9 -9.07 -20.29 -21.49
CA THR A 9 -10.48 -19.88 -21.36
C THR A 9 -10.67 -18.53 -22.04
N ASP A 10 -11.82 -18.34 -22.68
CA ASP A 10 -12.22 -17.03 -23.20
C ASP A 10 -12.30 -15.99 -22.05
N PRO A 11 -12.03 -14.71 -22.34
CA PRO A 11 -12.26 -13.65 -21.37
C PRO A 11 -13.74 -13.58 -21.01
N ILE A 12 -14.03 -13.12 -19.79
CA ILE A 12 -15.41 -12.83 -19.37
C ILE A 12 -16.01 -11.81 -20.35
N PRO A 13 -17.17 -12.10 -20.97
CA PRO A 13 -17.84 -11.15 -21.85
C PRO A 13 -18.11 -9.82 -21.16
N ALA A 14 -18.10 -8.72 -21.92
CA ALA A 14 -18.27 -7.38 -21.34
C ALA A 14 -19.64 -7.22 -20.66
N GLU A 15 -20.66 -7.86 -21.21
CA GLU A 15 -22.02 -7.95 -20.68
C GLU A 15 -22.12 -8.75 -19.36
N GLU A 16 -21.14 -9.58 -19.06
CA GLU A 16 -21.03 -10.35 -17.80
C GLU A 16 -20.10 -9.67 -16.78
N SER A 17 -19.57 -8.49 -17.12
CA SER A 17 -18.75 -7.71 -16.19
C SER A 17 -19.55 -7.30 -14.96
N PHE A 18 -19.05 -7.62 -13.77
CA PHE A 18 -19.64 -7.16 -12.51
C PHE A 18 -19.30 -5.71 -12.18
N CYS A 19 -18.30 -5.13 -12.86
CA CYS A 19 -17.91 -3.75 -12.64
C CYS A 19 -19.01 -2.82 -13.17
N ASN A 20 -19.66 -2.10 -12.26
CA ASN A 20 -20.69 -1.11 -12.55
C ASN A 20 -20.19 0.34 -12.43
N GLU A 21 -18.87 0.54 -12.51
CA GLU A 21 -18.22 1.85 -12.43
C GLU A 21 -18.56 2.66 -11.16
N CYS A 22 -18.85 1.98 -10.03
CA CYS A 22 -19.19 2.65 -8.76
C CYS A 22 -18.05 3.47 -8.13
N LYS A 23 -16.80 3.31 -8.60
CA LYS A 23 -15.59 4.01 -8.14
C LYS A 23 -15.24 3.80 -6.66
N LEU A 24 -15.82 2.80 -5.99
CA LEU A 24 -15.44 2.47 -4.61
C LEU A 24 -13.97 2.00 -4.51
N CYS A 25 -13.45 1.31 -5.52
CA CYS A 25 -12.05 0.89 -5.56
C CYS A 25 -11.08 2.09 -5.54
N GLN A 26 -11.49 3.22 -6.12
CA GLN A 26 -10.78 4.48 -6.08
C GLN A 26 -10.85 5.11 -4.68
N SER A 27 -12.03 5.11 -4.05
CA SER A 27 -12.22 5.70 -2.73
C SER A 27 -11.49 4.96 -1.61
N VAL A 28 -11.26 3.65 -1.75
CA VAL A 28 -10.50 2.84 -0.76
C VAL A 28 -9.00 2.76 -1.05
N CYS A 29 -8.51 3.36 -2.13
CA CYS A 29 -7.08 3.53 -2.30
C CYS A 29 -6.64 4.70 -1.43
N ALA A 30 -5.94 4.47 -0.30
CA ALA A 30 -5.58 5.53 0.66
C ALA A 30 -4.92 6.78 0.02
N LEU A 31 -4.16 6.60 -1.06
CA LEU A 31 -3.55 7.68 -1.84
C LEU A 31 -4.19 7.93 -3.22
N ARG A 32 -5.38 7.38 -3.51
CA ARG A 32 -6.19 7.65 -4.71
C ARG A 32 -5.39 7.50 -6.02
N MET A 33 -4.82 6.32 -6.25
CA MET A 33 -4.01 6.02 -7.45
C MET A 33 -4.84 5.95 -8.74
N PHE A 34 -6.15 5.71 -8.64
CA PHE A 34 -7.05 5.64 -9.78
C PHE A 34 -7.68 7.00 -10.07
N GLY A 35 -7.77 7.36 -11.35
CA GLY A 35 -8.56 8.49 -11.84
C GLY A 35 -10.06 8.18 -11.81
N SER A 36 -10.88 9.23 -11.79
CA SER A 36 -12.35 9.13 -11.72
C SER A 36 -13.07 9.53 -12.99
N ASP A 37 -12.38 10.15 -13.95
CA ASP A 37 -13.02 10.92 -15.00
C ASP A 37 -13.01 10.15 -16.32
N GLU A 38 -11.83 9.74 -16.78
CA GLU A 38 -11.65 9.07 -18.06
C GLU A 38 -11.13 7.64 -17.88
N PRO A 39 -11.64 6.66 -18.65
CA PRO A 39 -11.09 5.33 -18.69
C PRO A 39 -9.76 5.29 -19.46
N GLU A 40 -8.92 4.33 -19.11
CA GLU A 40 -7.75 3.89 -19.86
C GLU A 40 -8.09 2.55 -20.55
N TYR A 41 -7.57 2.34 -21.75
CA TYR A 41 -7.74 1.10 -22.49
C TYR A 41 -6.40 0.36 -22.56
N LEU A 42 -6.42 -0.92 -22.20
CA LEU A 42 -5.23 -1.77 -22.15
C LEU A 42 -5.48 -3.02 -22.98
N THR A 43 -4.51 -3.41 -23.80
CA THR A 43 -4.58 -4.66 -24.58
C THR A 43 -3.74 -5.74 -23.89
N ILE A 44 -4.40 -6.81 -23.44
CA ILE A 44 -3.77 -7.96 -22.79
C ILE A 44 -4.20 -9.22 -23.54
N GLY A 45 -3.23 -10.01 -24.02
CA GLY A 45 -3.53 -11.25 -24.74
C GLY A 45 -4.33 -11.06 -26.04
N GLY A 46 -4.23 -9.89 -26.68
CA GLY A 46 -5.01 -9.57 -27.89
C GLY A 46 -6.42 -9.03 -27.63
N HIS A 47 -6.85 -8.98 -26.37
CA HIS A 47 -8.15 -8.42 -25.97
C HIS A 47 -7.95 -7.03 -25.34
N THR A 48 -8.85 -6.10 -25.66
CA THR A 48 -8.83 -4.74 -25.11
C THR A 48 -9.82 -4.64 -23.96
N PHE A 49 -9.35 -4.15 -22.82
CA PHE A 49 -10.12 -3.93 -21.61
C PHE A 49 -10.11 -2.44 -21.26
N SER A 50 -11.20 -1.94 -20.70
CA SER A 50 -11.24 -0.61 -20.07
C SER A 50 -11.00 -0.73 -18.56
N CYS A 51 -10.28 0.22 -17.99
CA CYS A 51 -10.16 0.39 -16.55
C CYS A 51 -10.01 1.86 -16.19
N ALA A 52 -10.05 2.18 -14.89
CA ALA A 52 -9.69 3.53 -14.45
C ALA A 52 -8.24 3.86 -14.82
N THR A 53 -7.99 5.10 -15.24
CA THR A 53 -6.64 5.63 -15.43
C THR A 53 -5.80 5.50 -14.15
N ARG A 54 -4.52 5.19 -14.29
CA ARG A 54 -3.58 5.16 -13.16
C ARG A 54 -2.82 6.48 -13.10
N VAL A 55 -3.20 7.38 -12.19
CA VAL A 55 -2.68 8.76 -12.19
C VAL A 55 -1.19 8.81 -11.83
N ASN A 56 -0.74 7.96 -10.91
CA ASN A 56 0.67 7.86 -10.52
C ASN A 56 0.94 6.55 -9.78
N LEU A 57 1.77 5.68 -10.37
CA LEU A 57 2.11 4.37 -9.80
C LEU A 57 2.91 4.46 -8.48
N VAL A 58 3.59 5.58 -8.21
CA VAL A 58 4.30 5.81 -6.94
C VAL A 58 3.33 5.78 -5.77
N ARG A 59 2.09 6.27 -5.95
CA ARG A 59 1.05 6.21 -4.92
C ARG A 59 0.75 4.75 -4.52
N CYS A 60 0.72 3.85 -5.50
CA CYS A 60 0.57 2.42 -5.27
C CYS A 60 1.79 1.85 -4.53
N GLN A 61 3.01 2.16 -4.99
CA GLN A 61 4.24 1.67 -4.36
C GLN A 61 4.34 2.09 -2.88
N VAL A 62 3.98 3.33 -2.54
CA VAL A 62 4.02 3.81 -1.15
C VAL A 62 2.98 3.11 -0.27
N VAL A 63 1.72 2.99 -0.72
CA VAL A 63 0.65 2.42 0.10
C VAL A 63 0.68 0.90 0.13
N CYS A 64 0.76 0.28 -1.05
CA CYS A 64 0.79 -1.17 -1.21
C CYS A 64 2.11 -1.78 -0.74
N GLY A 65 3.20 -1.00 -0.79
CA GLY A 65 4.46 -1.35 -0.12
C GLY A 65 4.45 -1.14 1.40
N GLY A 66 3.32 -0.78 2.02
CA GLY A 66 3.21 -0.71 3.48
C GLY A 66 3.96 0.45 4.13
N LEU A 67 4.40 1.45 3.37
CA LEU A 67 5.15 2.61 3.89
C LEU A 67 4.24 3.69 4.48
N THR A 68 2.99 3.74 4.03
CA THR A 68 1.92 4.56 4.62
C THR A 68 0.59 3.85 4.50
N GLY A 69 -0.31 4.10 5.44
CA GLY A 69 -1.62 3.45 5.45
C GLY A 69 -2.78 4.39 5.71
N LEU A 70 -2.57 5.51 6.40
CA LEU A 70 -3.65 6.42 6.77
C LEU A 70 -4.36 6.97 5.54
N ASP A 71 -5.68 6.76 5.47
CA ASP A 71 -6.52 7.30 4.41
C ASP A 71 -6.53 8.84 4.41
N LYS A 72 -6.79 9.45 3.25
CA LYS A 72 -6.91 10.91 3.11
C LYS A 72 -7.85 11.55 4.15
N THR A 73 -8.89 10.85 4.58
CA THR A 73 -9.84 11.34 5.60
C THR A 73 -9.30 11.26 7.03
N GLY A 74 -8.25 10.49 7.27
CA GLY A 74 -7.70 10.21 8.60
C GLY A 74 -8.53 9.23 9.45
N LYS A 75 -9.63 8.68 8.92
CA LYS A 75 -10.61 7.89 9.69
C LYS A 75 -10.36 6.39 9.72
N TRP A 76 -9.49 5.90 8.86
CA TRP A 76 -9.09 4.50 8.81
C TRP A 76 -7.72 4.39 8.12
N SER A 77 -7.06 3.24 8.23
CA SER A 77 -5.80 2.99 7.52
C SER A 77 -5.74 1.60 6.88
N THR A 78 -4.80 1.42 5.97
CA THR A 78 -4.33 0.08 5.60
C THR A 78 -3.59 -0.57 6.78
N TRP A 79 -3.02 -1.77 6.55
CA TRP A 79 -2.16 -2.48 7.50
C TRP A 79 -0.86 -1.73 7.87
N SER A 80 -0.54 -0.61 7.22
CA SER A 80 0.65 0.18 7.53
C SER A 80 0.43 1.16 8.68
N PRO A 81 1.38 1.26 9.63
CA PRO A 81 1.33 2.27 10.70
C PRO A 81 1.73 3.67 10.22
N GLY A 82 2.19 3.84 8.97
CA GLY A 82 2.57 5.15 8.44
C GLY A 82 1.38 6.11 8.32
N ARG A 83 1.55 7.33 8.82
CA ARG A 83 0.50 8.36 8.98
C ARG A 83 0.86 9.65 8.23
N TYR A 84 1.46 9.52 7.05
CA TYR A 84 1.85 10.69 6.27
C TYR A 84 0.64 11.40 5.64
N HIS A 85 0.80 12.70 5.39
CA HIS A 85 -0.22 13.48 4.71
C HIS A 85 -0.42 13.00 3.27
N TYR A 86 -1.66 13.13 2.79
CA TYR A 86 -2.01 12.84 1.40
C TYR A 86 -1.22 13.75 0.44
N PRO A 87 -0.47 13.21 -0.54
CA PRO A 87 0.24 14.03 -1.50
C PRO A 87 -0.73 14.60 -2.53
N GLU A 88 -0.73 15.92 -2.69
CA GLU A 88 -1.66 16.61 -3.61
C GLU A 88 -1.17 16.61 -5.07
N ASN A 89 0.09 16.24 -5.31
CA ASN A 89 0.68 16.15 -6.65
C ASN A 89 1.82 15.11 -6.72
N ASP A 90 2.28 14.81 -7.93
CA ASP A 90 3.30 13.78 -8.17
C ASP A 90 4.65 14.08 -7.51
N LYS A 91 5.02 15.36 -7.43
CA LYS A 91 6.25 15.78 -6.76
C LYS A 91 6.19 15.51 -5.25
N GLU A 92 5.02 15.72 -4.63
CA GLU A 92 4.77 15.35 -3.25
C GLU A 92 4.73 13.83 -3.07
N ALA A 93 4.15 13.08 -3.99
CA ALA A 93 4.14 11.61 -3.94
C ALA A 93 5.56 11.01 -3.98
N MET A 94 6.44 11.55 -4.84
CA MET A 94 7.85 11.14 -4.88
C MET A 94 8.62 11.49 -3.61
N ARG A 95 8.38 12.67 -3.04
CA ARG A 95 8.98 13.07 -1.75
C ARG A 95 8.48 12.20 -0.61
N LEU A 96 7.19 11.85 -0.63
CA LEU A 96 6.58 10.95 0.33
C LEU A 96 7.27 9.59 0.26
N LEU A 97 7.46 9.00 -0.93
CA LEU A 97 8.18 7.73 -1.09
C LEU A 97 9.56 7.77 -0.42
N ALA A 98 10.39 8.76 -0.78
CA ALA A 98 11.73 8.89 -0.20
C ALA A 98 11.69 9.10 1.33
N THR A 99 10.73 9.88 1.82
CA THR A 99 10.58 10.18 3.25
C THR A 99 10.12 8.95 4.04
N ALA A 100 9.16 8.21 3.49
CA ALA A 100 8.57 7.04 4.11
C ALA A 100 9.59 5.90 4.18
N ILE A 101 10.33 5.61 3.10
CA ILE A 101 11.44 4.63 3.11
C ILE A 101 12.45 4.96 4.21
N ASN A 102 12.90 6.22 4.28
CA ASN A 102 13.89 6.65 5.28
C ASN A 102 13.40 6.55 6.73
N SER A 103 12.09 6.49 6.95
CA SER A 103 11.52 6.38 8.28
C SER A 103 11.17 4.93 8.61
N ALA A 104 10.66 4.17 7.64
CA ALA A 104 10.44 2.73 7.73
C ALA A 104 11.73 1.98 8.09
N LEU A 105 12.87 2.42 7.54
CA LEU A 105 14.22 1.97 7.93
C LEU A 105 14.59 2.09 9.42
N LYS A 106 13.77 2.78 10.20
CA LYS A 106 13.99 3.07 11.61
C LYS A 106 12.80 2.61 12.45
N TRP A 107 11.80 1.97 11.84
CA TRP A 107 10.70 1.39 12.59
C TRP A 107 11.24 0.29 13.49
N PRO A 108 10.69 0.15 14.70
CA PRO A 108 10.96 -1.03 15.51
C PRO A 108 10.43 -2.26 14.78
N SER A 109 11.14 -3.38 14.89
CA SER A 109 10.68 -4.65 14.31
C SER A 109 9.33 -5.02 14.89
N SER A 110 8.37 -5.38 14.04
CA SER A 110 7.04 -5.81 14.49
C SER A 110 6.96 -7.26 14.95
N GLY A 111 7.97 -8.08 14.63
CA GLY A 111 7.93 -9.54 14.83
C GLY A 111 7.03 -10.30 13.85
N ASP A 112 6.38 -9.61 12.91
CA ASP A 112 5.56 -10.23 11.87
C ASP A 112 6.43 -10.89 10.78
N GLU A 113 6.14 -12.14 10.44
CA GLU A 113 6.83 -12.93 9.38
C GLU A 113 6.28 -12.66 7.96
N ILE A 114 5.70 -11.48 7.72
CA ILE A 114 4.90 -11.21 6.50
C ILE A 114 5.75 -10.64 5.34
N GLY A 115 6.92 -10.05 5.61
CA GLY A 115 7.82 -9.63 4.54
C GLY A 115 8.66 -10.77 4.00
N LEU A 116 9.55 -10.48 3.07
CA LEU A 116 10.36 -11.51 2.42
C LEU A 116 11.48 -11.94 3.39
N SER A 117 11.30 -13.07 4.07
CA SER A 117 12.37 -13.66 4.89
C SER A 117 13.59 -13.96 4.03
N MET A 118 14.73 -13.40 4.41
CA MET A 118 15.99 -13.68 3.74
C MET A 118 16.51 -15.09 4.00
N GLU A 119 15.90 -15.82 4.94
CA GLU A 119 16.21 -17.23 5.22
C GLU A 119 15.72 -18.16 4.10
N VAL A 120 14.82 -17.69 3.23
CA VAL A 120 14.36 -18.44 2.04
C VAL A 120 15.44 -18.49 0.96
N LEU A 121 16.44 -17.59 1.01
CA LEU A 121 17.58 -17.60 0.11
C LEU A 121 18.68 -18.50 0.67
N ASN A 122 19.23 -19.36 -0.18
CA ASN A 122 20.47 -20.07 0.17
C ASN A 122 21.63 -19.06 0.31
N GLU A 123 22.73 -19.50 0.94
CA GLU A 123 23.89 -18.63 1.21
C GLU A 123 24.42 -17.93 -0.06
N GLU A 124 24.47 -18.64 -1.19
CA GLU A 124 24.95 -18.11 -2.46
C GLU A 124 24.05 -17.00 -3.01
N ASP A 125 22.72 -17.20 -3.01
CA ASP A 125 21.76 -16.22 -3.48
C ASP A 125 21.65 -15.02 -2.54
N ARG A 126 21.82 -15.25 -1.23
CA ARG A 126 21.89 -14.18 -0.23
C ARG A 126 23.13 -13.31 -0.45
N GLU A 127 24.29 -13.90 -0.68
CA GLU A 127 25.52 -13.16 -0.98
C GLU A 127 25.42 -12.36 -2.28
N LYS A 128 24.88 -12.96 -3.35
CA LYS A 128 24.65 -12.26 -4.62
C LYS A 128 23.68 -11.09 -4.46
N LEU A 129 22.60 -11.28 -3.71
CA LEU A 129 21.66 -10.21 -3.40
C LEU A 129 22.37 -9.10 -2.63
N LEU A 130 23.06 -9.44 -1.53
CA LEU A 130 23.83 -8.49 -0.73
C LEU A 130 24.85 -7.73 -1.59
N GLU A 131 25.59 -8.39 -2.49
CA GLU A 131 26.52 -7.76 -3.42
C GLU A 131 25.82 -6.77 -4.36
N ALA A 132 24.66 -7.14 -4.92
CA ALA A 132 23.85 -6.26 -5.77
C ALA A 132 23.30 -5.01 -5.03
N LEU A 133 23.13 -5.08 -3.70
CA LEU A 133 22.53 -4.00 -2.90
C LEU A 133 23.52 -2.91 -2.42
N GLY A 134 24.83 -3.02 -2.73
CA GLY A 134 25.80 -1.95 -2.48
C GLY A 134 26.16 -1.74 -1.00
N GLU A 135 26.50 -0.52 -0.56
CA GLU A 135 27.08 -0.32 0.81
C GLU A 135 26.04 -0.34 1.96
N ASN A 136 24.73 -0.23 1.68
CA ASN A 136 23.68 -0.13 2.72
C ASN A 136 22.92 -1.45 2.95
N LYS A 137 23.60 -2.59 2.81
CA LYS A 137 23.00 -3.93 2.69
C LYS A 137 22.06 -4.31 3.83
N ASP A 138 22.51 -4.18 5.09
CA ASP A 138 21.74 -4.60 6.27
C ASP A 138 20.41 -3.85 6.40
N LYS A 139 20.44 -2.54 6.11
CA LYS A 139 19.24 -1.69 6.10
C LYS A 139 18.26 -2.08 5.00
N LEU A 140 18.78 -2.43 3.82
CA LEU A 140 17.93 -2.79 2.69
C LEU A 140 17.32 -4.18 2.85
N VAL A 141 18.08 -5.11 3.45
CA VAL A 141 17.57 -6.42 3.89
C VAL A 141 16.43 -6.24 4.89
N GLN A 142 16.62 -5.40 5.90
CA GLN A 142 15.56 -5.11 6.86
C GLN A 142 14.31 -4.53 6.17
N ILE A 143 14.46 -3.62 5.20
CA ILE A 143 13.32 -3.14 4.40
C ILE A 143 12.62 -4.32 3.74
N ILE A 144 13.35 -5.21 3.06
CA ILE A 144 12.77 -6.32 2.32
C ILE A 144 12.00 -7.28 3.25
N GLU A 145 12.56 -7.57 4.43
CA GLU A 145 11.95 -8.41 5.47
C GLU A 145 10.74 -7.77 6.16
N GLU A 146 10.69 -6.44 6.24
CA GLU A 146 9.60 -5.72 6.92
C GLU A 146 8.59 -5.07 5.96
N THR A 147 8.90 -5.01 4.66
CA THR A 147 8.01 -4.45 3.63
C THR A 147 6.84 -5.39 3.41
N LYS A 148 5.70 -4.97 3.94
CA LYS A 148 4.43 -5.69 3.80
C LYS A 148 3.78 -5.30 2.48
N LEU A 149 4.06 -6.05 1.41
CA LEU A 149 3.30 -5.96 0.14
C LEU A 149 1.87 -6.46 0.39
N THR A 150 1.02 -5.61 0.96
CA THR A 150 -0.23 -6.06 1.59
C THR A 150 -1.44 -5.24 1.21
N CYS A 151 -1.30 -3.95 0.86
CA CYS A 151 -2.50 -3.21 0.46
C CYS A 151 -3.00 -3.71 -0.90
N GLY A 152 -4.16 -4.35 -0.88
CA GLY A 152 -4.94 -4.76 -2.05
C GLY A 152 -6.38 -4.29 -1.96
N ASN A 153 -6.69 -3.29 -1.12
CA ASN A 153 -8.06 -2.91 -0.78
C ASN A 153 -8.93 -2.65 -2.01
N CYS A 154 -8.37 -2.03 -3.06
CA CYS A 154 -9.09 -1.80 -4.31
C CYS A 154 -9.49 -3.09 -5.05
N GLN A 155 -8.79 -4.20 -4.83
CA GLN A 155 -9.12 -5.53 -5.34
C GLN A 155 -10.00 -6.30 -4.35
N LEU A 156 -9.81 -6.09 -3.05
CA LEU A 156 -10.52 -6.81 -1.99
C LEU A 156 -11.98 -6.36 -1.82
N ILE A 157 -12.30 -5.11 -2.11
CA ILE A 157 -13.69 -4.64 -1.99
C ILE A 157 -14.55 -5.04 -3.19
N CYS A 158 -13.95 -5.29 -4.35
CA CYS A 158 -14.66 -5.52 -5.60
C CYS A 158 -15.20 -6.96 -5.62
N TRP A 159 -16.52 -7.09 -5.71
CA TRP A 159 -17.17 -8.40 -5.76
C TRP A 159 -18.27 -8.46 -6.81
N GLY A 160 -18.65 -9.69 -7.19
CA GLY A 160 -19.71 -9.94 -8.18
C GLY A 160 -21.08 -9.39 -7.78
N ASP A 161 -21.37 -9.32 -6.48
CA ASP A 161 -22.58 -8.71 -5.94
C ASP A 161 -22.30 -7.27 -5.43
N PRO A 162 -23.01 -6.25 -5.95
CA PRO A 162 -22.91 -4.88 -5.44
C PRO A 162 -23.20 -4.73 -3.94
N LYS A 163 -24.04 -5.59 -3.35
CA LYS A 163 -24.32 -5.57 -1.91
C LYS A 163 -23.11 -6.00 -1.09
N GLU A 164 -22.40 -7.05 -1.54
CA GLU A 164 -21.16 -7.48 -0.91
C GLU A 164 -20.06 -6.43 -1.08
N THR A 165 -19.99 -5.80 -2.26
CA THR A 165 -19.07 -4.66 -2.48
C THR A 165 -19.34 -3.52 -1.49
N ALA A 166 -20.60 -3.16 -1.28
CA ALA A 166 -20.99 -2.12 -0.32
C ALA A 166 -20.66 -2.50 1.14
N GLU A 167 -20.87 -3.77 1.51
CA GLU A 167 -20.54 -4.26 2.85
C GLU A 167 -19.02 -4.30 3.08
N ASN A 168 -18.23 -4.76 2.10
CA ASN A 168 -16.77 -4.75 2.16
C ASN A 168 -16.23 -3.32 2.30
N TYR A 169 -16.80 -2.37 1.54
CA TYR A 169 -16.49 -0.96 1.69
C TYR A 169 -16.80 -0.45 3.11
N ARG A 170 -17.97 -0.80 3.66
CA ARG A 170 -18.37 -0.43 5.02
C ARG A 170 -17.41 -1.00 6.06
N ILE A 171 -17.10 -2.30 6.00
CA ILE A 171 -16.19 -2.96 6.95
C ILE A 171 -14.81 -2.28 6.89
N LEU A 172 -14.26 -2.11 5.70
CA LEU A 172 -12.94 -1.51 5.53
C LEU A 172 -12.88 -0.07 6.04
N THR A 173 -13.85 0.77 5.69
CA THR A 173 -13.84 2.19 6.11
C THR A 173 -14.15 2.40 7.59
N ASN A 174 -14.55 1.34 8.30
CA ASN A 174 -14.79 1.34 9.74
C ASN A 174 -13.79 0.43 10.51
N SER A 175 -12.71 -0.04 9.86
CA SER A 175 -11.74 -0.97 10.47
C SER A 175 -10.80 -0.32 11.49
N GLY A 176 -10.78 1.02 11.54
CA GLY A 176 -9.89 1.79 12.41
C GLY A 176 -8.52 2.06 11.79
N CYS A 177 -7.59 2.47 12.63
CA CYS A 177 -6.25 2.91 12.25
C CYS A 177 -5.20 2.06 12.95
N VAL A 178 -4.20 1.64 12.18
CA VAL A 178 -3.03 0.90 12.64
C VAL A 178 -2.01 1.88 13.23
N LEU A 179 -1.47 1.54 14.39
CA LEU A 179 -0.32 2.20 15.01
C LEU A 179 0.74 1.16 15.35
N GLN A 180 1.99 1.61 15.42
CA GLN A 180 3.08 0.81 15.96
C GLN A 180 3.66 1.51 17.19
N LYS A 181 3.72 0.79 18.31
CA LYS A 181 4.33 1.29 19.55
C LYS A 181 5.86 1.27 19.47
N GLU A 182 6.53 1.94 20.40
CA GLU A 182 8.01 1.93 20.52
C GLU A 182 8.59 0.52 20.68
N THR A 183 7.80 -0.39 21.26
CA THR A 183 8.16 -1.80 21.44
C THR A 183 8.14 -2.62 20.15
N GLY A 184 7.61 -2.07 19.05
CA GLY A 184 7.35 -2.82 17.81
C GLY A 184 5.92 -3.33 17.69
N GLU A 185 5.20 -3.44 18.80
CA GLU A 185 3.82 -3.94 18.86
C GLU A 185 2.89 -3.14 17.94
N ILE A 186 2.14 -3.85 17.10
CA ILE A 186 1.12 -3.29 16.22
C ILE A 186 -0.24 -3.33 16.93
N ILE A 187 -0.93 -2.20 16.96
CA ILE A 187 -2.27 -2.07 17.52
C ILE A 187 -3.22 -1.45 16.50
N ILE A 188 -4.50 -1.79 16.60
CA ILE A 188 -5.57 -1.25 15.75
C ILE A 188 -6.60 -0.61 16.67
N LEU A 189 -6.92 0.65 16.42
CA LEU A 189 -7.82 1.45 17.26
C LEU A 189 -8.81 2.24 16.40
N PRO A 190 -10.02 2.55 16.90
CA PRO A 190 -10.90 3.53 16.26
C PRO A 190 -10.17 4.86 16.05
N HIS A 191 -10.55 5.64 15.02
CA HIS A 191 -9.74 6.78 14.58
C HIS A 191 -9.45 7.82 15.66
N GLU A 192 -10.44 8.18 16.48
CA GLU A 192 -10.28 9.20 17.54
C GLU A 192 -9.30 8.72 18.62
N GLU A 193 -9.40 7.44 18.97
CA GLU A 193 -8.51 6.82 19.94
C GLU A 193 -7.11 6.63 19.36
N ALA A 194 -6.99 6.23 18.09
CA ALA A 194 -5.70 6.12 17.42
C ALA A 194 -4.99 7.49 17.34
N GLU A 195 -5.71 8.56 17.05
CA GLU A 195 -5.16 9.92 17.05
C GLU A 195 -4.70 10.35 18.44
N ARG A 196 -5.52 10.14 19.48
CA ARG A 196 -5.15 10.42 20.87
C ARG A 196 -3.89 9.66 21.28
N VAL A 197 -3.89 8.33 21.11
CA VAL A 197 -2.77 7.46 21.49
C VAL A 197 -1.50 7.84 20.72
N PHE A 198 -1.59 8.13 19.42
CA PHE A 198 -0.44 8.57 18.63
C PHE A 198 0.16 9.88 19.15
N ASN A 199 -0.68 10.85 19.50
CA ASN A 199 -0.22 12.16 20.01
C ASN A 199 0.43 12.06 21.40
N GLU A 200 0.08 11.04 22.19
CA GLU A 200 0.66 10.75 23.51
C GLU A 200 2.00 9.98 23.42
N MET A 201 2.34 9.38 22.27
CA MET A 201 3.62 8.68 22.08
C MET A 201 4.81 9.64 22.18
N ASN A 202 6.03 9.11 22.39
CA ASN A 202 7.23 9.94 22.37
C ASN A 202 7.36 10.70 21.03
N PRO A 203 7.60 12.02 21.04
CA PRO A 203 7.74 12.79 19.80
C PRO A 203 8.86 12.30 18.87
N LYS A 204 9.90 11.63 19.39
CA LYS A 204 10.93 10.99 18.57
C LYS A 204 10.37 9.80 17.78
N HIS A 205 9.51 9.01 18.41
CA HIS A 205 8.83 7.86 17.79
C HIS A 205 7.79 8.31 16.77
N GLN A 206 6.96 9.29 17.11
CA GLN A 206 5.95 9.84 16.19
C GLN A 206 6.57 10.28 14.84
N ARG A 207 7.75 10.92 14.88
CA ARG A 207 8.48 11.37 13.69
C ARG A 207 8.92 10.24 12.74
N LEU A 208 8.79 8.98 13.14
CA LEU A 208 9.01 7.83 12.26
C LEU A 208 7.80 7.54 11.35
N TYR A 209 6.60 7.99 11.72
CA TYR A 209 5.35 7.68 11.00
C TYR A 209 4.70 8.91 10.39
N TYR A 210 5.07 10.12 10.84
CA TYR A 210 4.61 11.37 10.25
C TYR A 210 5.79 12.33 10.07
N LYS A 211 5.81 13.04 8.94
CA LYS A 211 6.68 14.19 8.70
C LYS A 211 5.98 15.18 7.79
N GLU A 212 6.07 16.45 8.14
CA GLU A 212 5.68 17.54 7.24
C GLU A 212 6.57 17.51 6.00
N ILE A 213 5.98 17.20 4.85
CA ILE A 213 6.68 17.28 3.56
C ILE A 213 6.73 18.77 3.20
N SER A 214 7.69 19.50 3.80
CA SER A 214 7.74 20.95 3.63
C SER A 214 7.74 21.32 2.13
N LYS A 215 6.83 22.23 1.77
CA LYS A 215 6.97 23.01 0.55
C LYS A 215 8.30 23.76 0.72
N LYS A 216 9.37 23.35 0.05
CA LYS A 216 10.62 24.15 0.01
C LYS A 216 10.20 25.60 -0.16
N LYS A 217 10.61 26.48 0.77
CA LYS A 217 10.61 27.91 0.50
C LYS A 217 11.34 28.10 -0.83
N LYS A 218 10.67 28.79 -1.75
CA LYS A 218 11.19 29.11 -3.08
C LYS A 218 12.59 29.70 -2.97
#